data_AF-A0A6Y3SAV6-F1
#
_entry.id   AF-A0A6Y3SAV6-F1
#
_cell.length_a   1.000
_cell.length_b   1.000
_cell.length_c   1.000
_cell.angle_alpha   90.00
_cell.angle_beta   90.00
_cell.angle_gamma   90.00
#
_symmetry.space_group_name_H-M   'P 1'
#
loop_
_entity.id
_entity.type
_entity.pdbx_description
1 polymer ?
#
loop_
_entity_poly.entity_id
_entity_poly.type
_entity_poly.pdbx_seq_one_letter_code
_entity_poly.pdbx_strand_id
1 'polypeptide(L)'
;MAGNDSGMFQFPPEGTLVEVAFTGGRPDKPFIRQTLPDGTSLPDIKPGEQLQQQRAEVSQRVTQAGDWVRQTDQTISETSMARTVKADTERRELVSRETTVKATDKITVLGTATLMAGAIQQVSAGDFSQAVKGNRLASITGNEETEIAGQQSTKVAGAMNVDVGGTLTEKIAALRKSVASGGQQ
;
A
#
# COMPACT_ATOMS: atom_id res chain seq x y z
N MET A 1 22.06 -13.58 -20.91
CA MET A 1 22.94 -12.67 -21.69
C MET A 1 23.84 -11.94 -20.71
N ALA A 2 25.09 -11.68 -21.08
CA ALA A 2 26.06 -10.96 -20.26
C ALA A 2 26.79 -9.89 -21.09
N GLY A 3 27.01 -8.73 -20.48
CA GLY A 3 27.80 -7.60 -20.98
C GLY A 3 28.64 -7.03 -19.85
N ASN A 4 29.37 -5.93 -20.11
CA ASN A 4 30.15 -5.27 -19.06
C ASN A 4 29.19 -4.81 -17.94
N ASP A 5 29.40 -5.29 -16.71
CA ASP A 5 28.54 -5.08 -15.53
C ASP A 5 27.03 -5.30 -15.77
N SER A 6 26.67 -6.19 -16.70
CA SER A 6 25.28 -6.42 -17.07
C SER A 6 25.02 -7.89 -17.40
N GLY A 7 23.83 -8.37 -17.05
CA GLY A 7 23.40 -9.71 -17.45
C GLY A 7 22.60 -10.47 -16.42
N MET A 8 22.25 -11.70 -16.79
CA MET A 8 21.60 -12.67 -15.91
C MET A 8 22.61 -13.77 -15.59
N PHE A 9 23.05 -13.82 -14.34
CA PHE A 9 24.06 -14.78 -13.87
C PHE A 9 23.44 -15.72 -12.84
N GLN A 10 23.69 -17.00 -13.01
CA GLN A 10 23.30 -18.04 -12.07
C GLN A 10 24.41 -19.08 -12.02
N PHE A 11 24.94 -19.34 -10.82
CA PHE A 11 25.86 -20.44 -10.63
C PHE A 11 25.07 -21.76 -10.61
N PRO A 12 25.57 -22.80 -11.29
CA PRO A 12 24.99 -24.12 -11.13
C PRO A 12 25.19 -24.59 -9.68
N PRO A 13 24.20 -25.26 -9.06
CA PRO A 13 24.40 -25.93 -7.79
C PRO A 13 25.57 -26.91 -7.84
N GLU A 14 26.22 -27.13 -6.71
CA GLU A 14 27.27 -28.16 -6.60
C GLU A 14 26.72 -29.53 -7.03
N GLY A 15 27.53 -30.29 -7.76
CA GLY A 15 27.13 -31.58 -8.32
C GLY A 15 26.37 -31.53 -9.66
N THR A 16 26.05 -30.33 -10.18
CA THR A 16 25.40 -30.20 -11.49
C THR A 16 26.36 -30.50 -12.65
N LEU A 17 25.91 -31.23 -13.65
CA LEU A 17 26.66 -31.47 -14.88
C LEU A 17 26.78 -30.18 -15.71
N VAL A 18 28.00 -29.85 -16.14
CA VAL A 18 28.29 -28.65 -16.93
C VAL A 18 29.16 -28.98 -18.13
N GLU A 19 28.96 -28.23 -19.21
CA GLU A 19 29.89 -28.22 -20.33
C GLU A 19 30.99 -27.18 -20.08
N VAL A 20 32.24 -27.65 -20.00
CA VAL A 20 33.41 -26.79 -19.86
C VAL A 20 34.03 -26.51 -21.22
N ALA A 21 34.26 -25.23 -21.50
CA ALA A 21 34.94 -24.75 -22.68
C ALA A 21 36.21 -24.00 -22.31
N PHE A 22 37.10 -23.82 -23.29
CA PHE A 22 38.41 -23.20 -23.07
C PHE A 22 38.57 -21.96 -23.94
N THR A 23 38.87 -20.82 -23.32
CA THR A 23 38.99 -19.54 -24.03
C THR A 23 40.11 -19.62 -25.07
N GLY A 24 39.79 -19.50 -26.35
CA GLY A 24 40.77 -19.67 -27.44
C GLY A 24 41.44 -21.05 -27.45
N GLY A 25 40.78 -22.09 -26.92
CA GLY A 25 41.30 -23.46 -26.84
C GLY A 25 42.37 -23.68 -25.76
N ARG A 26 42.66 -22.68 -24.93
CA ARG A 26 43.69 -22.75 -23.88
C ARG A 26 43.25 -23.58 -22.67
N PRO A 27 43.89 -24.72 -22.36
CA PRO A 27 43.51 -25.58 -21.23
C PRO A 27 43.56 -24.89 -19.86
N ASP A 28 44.39 -23.85 -19.73
CA ASP A 28 44.54 -23.06 -18.51
C ASP A 28 43.51 -21.93 -18.36
N LYS A 29 42.57 -21.80 -19.30
CA LYS A 29 41.48 -20.81 -19.26
C LYS A 29 40.09 -21.44 -19.45
N PRO A 30 39.67 -22.35 -18.56
CA PRO A 30 38.34 -22.95 -18.61
C PRO A 30 37.25 -21.93 -18.26
N PHE A 31 36.06 -22.13 -18.82
CA PHE A 31 34.82 -21.46 -18.43
C PHE A 31 33.63 -22.40 -18.63
N ILE A 32 32.55 -22.19 -17.89
CA ILE A 32 31.30 -22.95 -18.07
C ILE A 32 30.56 -22.36 -19.28
N ARG A 33 30.36 -23.18 -20.32
CA ARG A 33 29.61 -22.79 -21.52
C ARG A 33 28.11 -22.91 -21.32
N GLN A 34 27.68 -24.03 -20.72
CA GLN A 34 26.29 -24.26 -20.38
C GLN A 34 26.17 -25.28 -19.23
N THR A 35 25.07 -25.18 -18.50
CA THR A 35 24.65 -26.19 -17.53
C THR A 35 23.76 -27.20 -18.24
N LEU A 36 23.99 -28.49 -18.02
CA LEU A 36 23.20 -29.56 -18.62
C LEU A 36 22.25 -30.14 -17.58
N PRO A 37 20.99 -30.43 -17.95
CA PRO A 37 20.12 -31.22 -17.09
C PRO A 37 20.64 -32.66 -17.05
N ASP A 38 21.09 -33.12 -15.89
CA ASP A 38 21.46 -34.50 -15.64
C ASP A 38 20.82 -34.97 -14.33
N GLY A 39 19.92 -35.94 -14.41
CA GLY A 39 19.20 -36.52 -13.27
C GLY A 39 18.23 -35.59 -12.52
N THR A 40 18.11 -34.31 -12.89
CA THR A 40 17.20 -33.34 -12.26
C THR A 40 15.96 -33.09 -13.13
N SER A 41 14.78 -33.05 -12.51
CA SER A 41 13.55 -32.68 -13.24
C SER A 41 13.64 -31.22 -13.65
N LEU A 42 13.37 -30.94 -14.92
CA LEU A 42 13.19 -29.57 -15.40
C LEU A 42 12.01 -28.91 -14.65
N PRO A 43 12.05 -27.59 -14.44
CA PRO A 43 10.88 -26.83 -14.06
C PRO A 43 9.67 -27.19 -14.91
N ASP A 44 8.48 -27.24 -14.31
CA ASP A 44 7.24 -27.35 -15.05
C ASP A 44 7.03 -26.05 -15.85
N ILE A 45 7.52 -26.03 -17.10
CA ILE A 45 7.42 -24.93 -18.06
C ILE A 45 6.79 -25.43 -19.37
N LYS A 46 5.85 -24.65 -19.91
CA LYS A 46 5.15 -25.00 -21.16
C LYS A 46 5.76 -24.26 -22.36
N PRO A 47 5.62 -24.79 -23.59
CA PRO A 47 6.01 -24.07 -24.79
C PRO A 47 5.36 -22.67 -24.87
N GLY A 48 6.19 -21.65 -25.09
CA GLY A 48 5.76 -20.25 -25.19
C GLY A 48 5.83 -19.45 -23.88
N GLU A 49 6.11 -20.09 -22.74
CA GLU A 49 6.34 -19.39 -21.48
C GLU A 49 7.80 -18.95 -21.31
N GLN A 50 8.02 -17.96 -20.43
CA GLN A 50 9.34 -17.63 -19.92
C GLN A 50 9.35 -17.84 -18.41
N LEU A 51 10.35 -18.56 -17.89
CA LEU A 51 10.45 -18.86 -16.47
C LEU A 51 11.88 -18.64 -15.98
N GLN A 52 12.04 -17.76 -15.01
CA GLN A 52 13.23 -17.66 -14.18
C GLN A 52 12.89 -18.21 -12.79
N GLN A 53 13.58 -19.27 -12.35
CA GLN A 53 13.21 -19.98 -11.14
C GLN A 53 14.43 -20.46 -10.36
N GLN A 54 14.38 -20.32 -9.03
CA GLN A 54 15.31 -20.97 -8.11
C GLN A 54 14.71 -22.29 -7.57
N ARG A 55 13.42 -22.28 -7.21
CA ARG A 55 12.61 -23.44 -6.81
C ARG A 55 11.12 -23.15 -7.04
N ALA A 56 10.25 -24.14 -6.88
CA ALA A 56 8.80 -24.03 -7.14
C ALA A 56 8.17 -22.72 -6.61
N GLU A 57 8.45 -22.36 -5.36
CA GLU A 57 7.85 -21.21 -4.69
C GLU A 57 8.57 -19.86 -4.95
N VAL A 58 9.71 -19.87 -5.66
CA VAL A 58 10.53 -18.67 -5.90
C VAL A 58 10.80 -18.53 -7.40
N SER A 59 9.97 -17.72 -8.07
CA SER A 59 9.98 -17.59 -9.52
C SER A 59 9.51 -16.24 -10.05
N GLN A 60 9.92 -15.96 -11.29
CA GLN A 60 9.32 -14.97 -12.17
C GLN A 60 8.90 -15.67 -13.46
N ARG A 61 7.62 -15.60 -13.79
CA ARG A 61 7.02 -16.30 -14.92
C ARG A 61 6.24 -15.35 -15.81
N VAL A 62 6.41 -15.50 -17.11
CA VAL A 62 5.50 -14.96 -18.13
C VAL A 62 4.73 -16.15 -18.70
N THR A 63 3.40 -16.14 -18.53
CA THR A 63 2.52 -17.21 -19.06
C THR A 63 2.43 -17.13 -20.58
N GLN A 64 1.87 -18.17 -21.21
CA GLN A 64 1.60 -18.13 -22.65
C GLN A 64 0.65 -16.98 -23.05
N ALA A 65 -0.26 -16.59 -22.17
CA ALA A 65 -1.15 -15.44 -22.38
C ALA A 65 -0.46 -14.08 -22.15
N GLY A 66 0.77 -14.08 -21.62
CA GLY A 66 1.54 -12.88 -21.33
C GLY A 66 1.40 -12.35 -19.90
N ASP A 67 0.77 -13.09 -18.99
CA ASP A 67 0.64 -12.69 -17.59
C ASP A 67 1.99 -12.74 -16.90
N TRP A 68 2.30 -11.71 -16.10
CA TRP A 68 3.50 -11.68 -15.28
C TRP A 68 3.17 -12.14 -13.86
N VAL A 69 3.84 -13.19 -13.41
CA VAL A 69 3.74 -13.72 -12.05
C VAL A 69 5.10 -13.63 -11.38
N ARG A 70 5.16 -12.94 -10.23
CA ARG A 70 6.33 -12.91 -9.35
C ARG A 70 5.94 -13.52 -8.01
N GLN A 71 6.65 -14.56 -7.62
CA GLN A 71 6.39 -15.31 -6.39
C GLN A 71 7.69 -15.52 -5.62
N THR A 72 7.60 -15.38 -4.29
CA THR A 72 8.64 -15.75 -3.35
C THR A 72 7.99 -15.99 -1.99
N ASP A 73 8.56 -16.88 -1.18
CA ASP A 73 8.23 -17.06 0.22
C ASP A 73 9.14 -16.24 1.15
N GLN A 74 10.05 -15.46 0.56
CA GLN A 74 10.96 -14.55 1.23
C GLN A 74 10.65 -13.09 0.88
N THR A 75 11.56 -12.19 1.22
CA THR A 75 11.37 -10.74 1.04
C THR A 75 11.48 -10.30 -0.42
N ILE A 76 10.58 -9.40 -0.83
CA ILE A 76 10.73 -8.55 -2.01
C ILE A 76 11.19 -7.17 -1.56
N SER A 77 12.37 -6.73 -2.02
CA SER A 77 12.87 -5.36 -1.83
C SER A 77 12.94 -4.65 -3.16
N GLU A 78 12.40 -3.43 -3.22
CA GLU A 78 12.36 -2.61 -4.44
C GLU A 78 12.77 -1.18 -4.10
N THR A 79 13.83 -0.69 -4.74
CA THR A 79 14.28 0.70 -4.64
C THR A 79 14.23 1.31 -6.03
N SER A 80 13.57 2.47 -6.14
CA SER A 80 13.44 3.16 -7.42
C SER A 80 13.46 4.67 -7.17
N MET A 81 13.94 5.43 -8.15
CA MET A 81 13.85 6.90 -8.13
C MET A 81 12.41 7.36 -8.37
N ALA A 82 11.68 6.67 -9.23
CA ALA A 82 10.29 6.95 -9.56
C ALA A 82 9.53 5.64 -9.83
N ARG A 83 8.26 5.60 -9.44
CA ARG A 83 7.35 4.49 -9.68
C ARG A 83 6.01 5.01 -10.17
N THR A 84 5.48 4.43 -11.23
CA THR A 84 4.11 4.67 -11.71
C THR A 84 3.43 3.32 -11.83
N VAL A 85 2.23 3.20 -11.26
CA VAL A 85 1.39 2.01 -11.38
C VAL A 85 0.09 2.44 -12.03
N LYS A 86 -0.25 1.83 -13.17
CA LYS A 86 -1.51 2.02 -13.89
C LYS A 86 -2.13 0.65 -14.09
N ALA A 87 -3.32 0.46 -13.57
CA ALA A 87 -4.08 -0.76 -13.71
C ALA A 87 -5.57 -0.41 -13.64
N ASP A 88 -6.40 -1.19 -14.31
CA ASP A 88 -7.85 -1.07 -14.20
C ASP A 88 -8.35 -1.54 -12.83
N THR A 89 -7.60 -2.47 -12.20
CA THR A 89 -7.91 -2.99 -10.88
C THR A 89 -6.62 -3.33 -10.13
N GLU A 90 -6.55 -2.95 -8.86
CA GLU A 90 -5.48 -3.31 -7.95
C GLU A 90 -6.07 -3.89 -6.65
N ARG A 91 -5.60 -5.05 -6.22
CA ARG A 91 -5.93 -5.67 -4.94
C ARG A 91 -4.66 -5.92 -4.14
N ARG A 92 -4.67 -5.58 -2.85
CA ARG A 92 -3.60 -5.91 -1.90
C ARG A 92 -4.21 -6.59 -0.69
N GLU A 93 -3.64 -7.73 -0.33
CA GLU A 93 -3.98 -8.47 0.88
C GLU A 93 -2.70 -8.61 1.71
N LEU A 94 -2.72 -8.02 2.90
CA LEU A 94 -1.53 -7.81 3.72
C LEU A 94 -1.91 -8.06 5.18
N VAL A 95 -0.99 -8.63 5.95
CA VAL A 95 -1.14 -8.76 7.41
C VAL A 95 -0.87 -7.43 8.11
N SER A 96 0.12 -6.67 7.64
CA SER A 96 0.47 -5.35 8.15
C SER A 96 1.00 -4.46 7.01
N ARG A 97 0.83 -3.14 7.15
CA ARG A 97 1.35 -2.13 6.22
C ARG A 97 1.80 -0.91 6.99
N GLU A 98 3.05 -0.51 6.78
CA GLU A 98 3.58 0.80 7.16
C GLU A 98 3.80 1.63 5.89
N THR A 99 3.54 2.92 5.95
CA THR A 99 3.81 3.84 4.82
C THR A 99 4.28 5.17 5.39
N THR A 100 5.51 5.54 5.06
CA THR A 100 6.09 6.84 5.44
C THR A 100 6.19 7.72 4.20
N VAL A 101 5.49 8.84 4.21
CA VAL A 101 5.55 9.87 3.17
C VAL A 101 6.20 11.11 3.77
N LYS A 102 7.39 11.48 3.29
CA LYS A 102 8.16 12.62 3.83
C LYS A 102 7.63 13.99 3.42
N ALA A 103 6.81 14.03 2.38
CA ALA A 103 6.24 15.25 1.83
C ALA A 103 4.72 15.08 1.68
N THR A 104 4.16 15.44 0.53
CA THR A 104 2.71 15.37 0.31
C THR A 104 2.25 13.98 -0.09
N ASP A 105 1.23 13.48 0.60
CA ASP A 105 0.40 12.36 0.14
C ASP A 105 -0.93 12.91 -0.41
N LYS A 106 -1.28 12.55 -1.65
CA LYS A 106 -2.51 12.99 -2.31
C LYS A 106 -3.29 11.78 -2.79
N ILE A 107 -4.47 11.61 -2.22
CA ILE A 107 -5.42 10.58 -2.60
C ILE A 107 -6.62 11.25 -3.28
N THR A 108 -7.01 10.74 -4.46
CA THR A 108 -8.21 11.21 -5.18
C THR A 108 -9.02 9.98 -5.56
N VAL A 109 -10.22 9.88 -5.00
CA VAL A 109 -11.17 8.81 -5.27
C VAL A 109 -12.41 9.43 -5.90
N LEU A 110 -12.73 9.06 -7.13
CA LEU A 110 -13.91 9.58 -7.83
C LEU A 110 -15.20 8.91 -7.36
N GLY A 111 -15.10 7.65 -6.91
CA GLY A 111 -16.17 6.91 -6.26
C GLY A 111 -16.12 7.03 -4.73
N THR A 112 -16.53 5.96 -4.06
CA THR A 112 -16.54 5.89 -2.59
C THR A 112 -15.18 5.45 -2.03
N ALA A 113 -14.73 6.13 -0.98
CA ALA A 113 -13.63 5.67 -0.13
C ALA A 113 -14.20 5.15 1.20
N THR A 114 -13.83 3.92 1.58
CA THR A 114 -14.29 3.28 2.82
C THR A 114 -13.09 2.90 3.68
N LEU A 115 -13.18 3.18 4.98
CA LEU A 115 -12.22 2.74 5.99
C LEU A 115 -12.97 2.01 7.11
N MET A 116 -12.68 0.73 7.28
CA MET A 116 -13.12 -0.06 8.43
C MET A 116 -11.88 -0.43 9.23
N ALA A 117 -11.81 0.01 10.48
CA ALA A 117 -10.66 -0.20 11.35
C ALA A 117 -11.13 -0.44 12.78
N GLY A 118 -10.36 -1.24 13.54
CA GLY A 118 -10.63 -1.44 14.97
C GLY A 118 -10.43 -0.16 15.79
N ALA A 119 -9.46 0.66 15.40
CA ALA A 119 -9.23 2.00 15.97
C ALA A 119 -8.66 2.93 14.90
N ILE A 120 -8.93 4.23 15.04
CA ILE A 120 -8.38 5.29 14.19
C ILE A 120 -7.78 6.35 15.10
N GLN A 121 -6.51 6.70 14.87
CA GLN A 121 -5.85 7.84 15.50
C GLN A 121 -5.46 8.83 14.41
N GLN A 122 -5.95 10.07 14.51
CA GLN A 122 -5.66 11.14 13.58
C GLN A 122 -5.05 12.31 14.35
N VAL A 123 -3.79 12.60 14.07
CA VAL A 123 -3.06 13.70 14.69
C VAL A 123 -2.54 14.60 13.57
N SER A 124 -2.88 15.88 13.64
CA SER A 124 -2.42 16.89 12.69
C SER A 124 -1.59 17.92 13.46
N ALA A 125 -0.34 18.13 13.04
CA ALA A 125 0.51 19.18 13.62
C ALA A 125 0.15 20.58 13.11
N GLY A 126 -0.48 20.66 11.93
CA GLY A 126 -1.06 21.87 11.37
C GLY A 126 -2.58 21.77 11.29
N ASP A 127 -3.17 22.54 10.38
CA ASP A 127 -4.62 22.63 10.23
C ASP A 127 -5.27 21.32 9.77
N PHE A 128 -6.43 21.01 10.35
CA PHE A 128 -7.31 19.94 9.90
C PHE A 128 -8.59 20.54 9.34
N SER A 129 -8.97 20.15 8.12
CA SER A 129 -10.22 20.61 7.49
C SER A 129 -10.98 19.44 6.89
N GLN A 130 -12.30 19.47 7.06
CA GLN A 130 -13.22 18.52 6.46
C GLN A 130 -14.40 19.28 5.86
N ALA A 131 -14.65 19.07 4.57
CA ALA A 131 -15.79 19.63 3.87
C ALA A 131 -16.66 18.50 3.31
N VAL A 132 -17.97 18.58 3.53
CA VAL A 132 -18.96 17.61 3.06
C VAL A 132 -20.05 18.38 2.32
N LYS A 133 -20.21 18.11 1.01
CA LYS A 133 -21.23 18.76 0.18
C LYS A 133 -22.64 18.19 0.46
N GLY A 134 -22.71 16.90 0.74
CA GLY A 134 -23.94 16.20 1.13
C GLY A 134 -24.14 16.23 2.64
N ASN A 135 -24.50 15.08 3.20
CA ASN A 135 -24.78 14.95 4.63
C ASN A 135 -23.57 14.38 5.38
N ARG A 136 -23.30 14.90 6.58
CA ARG A 136 -22.40 14.29 7.55
C ARG A 136 -23.24 13.65 8.66
N LEU A 137 -23.08 12.34 8.87
CA LEU A 137 -23.63 11.62 10.01
C LEU A 137 -22.47 11.14 10.88
N ALA A 138 -22.51 11.48 12.17
CA ALA A 138 -21.63 10.92 13.19
C ALA A 138 -22.48 10.19 14.22
N SER A 139 -22.14 8.94 14.50
CA SER A 139 -22.83 8.12 15.50
C SER A 139 -21.78 7.57 16.45
N ILE A 140 -21.84 8.01 17.71
CA ILE A 140 -20.91 7.63 18.76
C ILE A 140 -21.73 6.88 19.81
N THR A 141 -21.49 5.58 19.96
CA THR A 141 -22.16 4.76 20.98
C THR A 141 -21.57 4.97 22.37
N GLY A 142 -20.28 5.30 22.42
CA GLY A 142 -19.58 5.65 23.65
C GLY A 142 -19.66 7.15 23.94
N ASN A 143 -18.55 7.72 24.41
CA ASN A 143 -18.46 9.14 24.72
C ASN A 143 -17.77 9.91 23.59
N GLU A 144 -18.24 11.13 23.34
CA GLU A 144 -17.55 12.13 22.54
C GLU A 144 -17.04 13.23 23.46
N GLU A 145 -15.75 13.55 23.37
CA GLU A 145 -15.12 14.65 24.10
C GLU A 145 -14.50 15.60 23.09
N THR A 146 -14.69 16.90 23.29
CA THR A 146 -14.14 17.95 22.43
C THR A 146 -13.52 19.02 23.32
N GLU A 147 -12.20 19.13 23.25
CA GLU A 147 -11.44 20.19 23.92
C GLU A 147 -10.95 21.20 22.87
N ILE A 148 -11.31 22.46 23.06
CA ILE A 148 -10.94 23.55 22.15
C ILE A 148 -10.32 24.65 23.02
N ALA A 149 -8.99 24.78 22.93
CA ALA A 149 -8.26 25.83 23.65
C ALA A 149 -8.54 27.24 23.11
N GLY A 150 -8.93 27.33 21.84
CA GLY A 150 -9.27 28.58 21.15
C GLY A 150 -10.77 28.88 21.19
N GLN A 151 -11.31 29.27 20.03
CA GLN A 151 -12.73 29.57 19.87
C GLN A 151 -13.43 28.45 19.10
N GLN A 152 -14.61 28.06 19.58
CA GLN A 152 -15.57 27.29 18.80
C GLN A 152 -16.60 28.22 18.18
N SER A 153 -16.85 28.09 16.87
CA SER A 153 -17.92 28.79 16.17
C SER A 153 -18.77 27.78 15.40
N THR A 154 -20.08 27.82 15.62
CA THR A 154 -21.04 26.95 14.95
C THR A 154 -22.08 27.80 14.26
N LYS A 155 -22.15 27.70 12.93
CA LYS A 155 -23.14 28.39 12.11
C LYS A 155 -24.05 27.37 11.44
N VAL A 156 -25.33 27.42 11.77
CA VAL A 156 -26.36 26.56 11.18
C VAL A 156 -27.38 27.45 10.47
N ALA A 157 -27.61 27.18 9.17
CA ALA A 157 -28.57 27.93 8.38
C ALA A 157 -30.01 27.46 8.62
N GLY A 158 -30.19 26.17 8.89
CA GLY A 158 -31.48 25.57 9.24
C GLY A 158 -31.69 25.47 10.75
N ALA A 159 -32.53 24.52 11.16
CA ALA A 159 -32.77 24.24 12.57
C ALA A 159 -31.57 23.53 13.21
N MET A 160 -31.33 23.84 14.48
CA MET A 160 -30.46 23.07 15.37
C MET A 160 -31.34 22.47 16.46
N ASN A 161 -31.38 21.15 16.53
CA ASN A 161 -32.07 20.41 17.57
C ASN A 161 -31.03 19.77 18.48
N VAL A 162 -31.17 19.99 19.79
CA VAL A 162 -30.33 19.38 20.82
C VAL A 162 -31.28 18.65 21.76
N ASP A 163 -31.18 17.33 21.77
CA ASP A 163 -31.94 16.47 22.68
C ASP A 163 -30.95 15.82 23.65
N VAL A 164 -31.20 15.99 24.95
CA VAL A 164 -30.34 15.50 26.03
C VAL A 164 -31.21 14.66 26.95
N GLY A 165 -31.06 13.34 26.86
CA GLY A 165 -31.81 12.41 27.71
C GLY A 165 -31.39 12.42 29.19
N GLY A 166 -30.26 13.06 29.51
CA GLY A 166 -29.73 13.22 30.86
C GLY A 166 -29.61 14.70 31.27
N THR A 167 -28.55 15.03 32.00
CA THR A 167 -28.32 16.40 32.46
C THR A 167 -27.45 17.18 31.48
N LEU A 168 -27.95 18.33 31.03
CA LEU A 168 -27.12 19.36 30.38
C LEU A 168 -26.55 20.29 31.45
N THR A 169 -25.22 20.33 31.59
CA THR A 169 -24.52 21.27 32.49
C THR A 169 -23.61 22.17 31.69
N GLU A 170 -23.79 23.48 31.84
CA GLU A 170 -22.98 24.49 31.16
C GLU A 170 -22.43 25.48 32.18
N LYS A 171 -21.12 25.72 32.14
CA LYS A 171 -20.45 26.70 33.00
C LYS A 171 -19.92 27.83 32.13
N ILE A 172 -20.50 29.01 32.25
CA ILE A 172 -20.13 30.18 31.46
C ILE A 172 -19.56 31.23 32.40
N ALA A 173 -18.28 31.57 32.21
CA ALA A 173 -17.58 32.48 33.11
C ALA A 173 -18.04 33.94 32.98
N ALA A 174 -18.39 34.36 31.76
CA ALA A 174 -18.76 35.74 31.46
C ALA A 174 -20.26 35.86 31.14
N LEU A 175 -20.64 35.72 29.87
CA LEU A 175 -22.00 36.00 29.41
C LEU A 175 -22.57 34.86 28.59
N ARG A 176 -23.78 34.43 28.95
CA ARG A 176 -24.69 33.76 28.02
C ARG A 176 -25.60 34.81 27.39
N LYS A 177 -25.53 34.96 26.07
CA LYS A 177 -26.44 35.84 25.32
C LYS A 177 -27.24 35.02 24.32
N SER A 178 -28.53 34.90 24.55
CA SER A 178 -29.50 34.38 23.58
C SER A 178 -30.26 35.55 22.98
N VAL A 179 -30.38 35.62 21.66
CA VAL A 179 -31.16 36.64 20.96
C VAL A 179 -32.04 35.95 19.92
N ALA A 180 -33.34 36.17 20.00
CA ALA A 180 -34.32 35.68 19.03
C ALA A 180 -35.01 36.87 18.36
N SER A 181 -35.23 36.81 17.05
CA SER A 181 -35.95 37.85 16.29
C SER A 181 -37.47 37.69 16.32
N GLY A 182 -37.98 36.47 16.50
CA GLY A 182 -39.41 36.19 16.58
C GLY A 182 -39.89 35.94 18.02
N GLY A 183 -39.33 34.92 18.68
CA GLY A 183 -39.65 34.57 20.07
C GLY A 183 -38.77 33.42 20.57
N GLN A 184 -38.57 33.36 21.89
CA GLN A 184 -37.88 32.26 22.57
C GLN A 184 -38.96 31.55 23.41
N GLN A 185 -39.18 30.25 23.17
CA GLN A 185 -40.11 29.40 23.92
C GLN A 185 -39.34 28.37 24.72
#